data_AF-A0A2H9PBK5-F1
#
_entry.id   AF-A0A2H9PBK5-F1
#
_cell.length_a   1.000
_cell.length_b   1.000
_cell.length_c   1.000
_cell.angle_alpha   90.00
_cell.angle_beta   90.00
_cell.angle_gamma   90.00
#
_symmetry.space_group_name_H-M   'P 1'
#
loop_
_entity.id
_entity.type
_entity.pdbx_description
1 polymer ?
#
loop_
_entity_poly.entity_id
_entity_poly.type
_entity_poly.pdbx_seq_one_letter_code
_entity_poly.pdbx_strand_id
1 'polypeptide(L)' 'MNVQFYKIAEEVKNLDLVDKVFLKELFEKWIIEEKRELIKKHAEESLNEYKSGKIKFSSVKNLKKEIYEH' A
#
# COMPACT_ATOMS: atom_id res chain seq x y z
N MET A 1 18.42 5.66 -15.87
CA MET A 1 18.88 6.97 -15.36
C MET A 1 19.14 6.81 -13.87
N ASN A 2 20.38 6.97 -13.41
CA ASN A 2 20.71 6.96 -11.98
C ASN A 2 20.74 8.41 -11.49
N VAL A 3 19.55 8.97 -11.27
CA VAL A 3 19.43 10.34 -10.74
C VAL A 3 19.70 10.26 -9.25
N GLN A 4 20.74 10.94 -8.80
CA GLN A 4 21.08 10.95 -7.38
C GLN A 4 20.05 11.79 -6.62
N PHE A 5 19.41 11.20 -5.60
CA PHE A 5 18.34 11.80 -4.81
C PHE A 5 18.65 13.24 -4.35
N TYR A 6 19.90 13.52 -3.97
CA TYR A 6 20.31 14.86 -3.51
C TYR A 6 20.17 15.94 -4.58
N LYS A 7 20.34 15.61 -5.87
CA LYS A 7 20.20 16.57 -6.97
C LYS A 7 18.73 16.98 -7.14
N ILE A 8 17.83 16.01 -7.08
CA ILE A 8 16.38 16.25 -7.12
C ILE A 8 15.95 17.12 -5.93
N ALA A 9 16.46 16.83 -4.74
CA ALA A 9 16.15 17.60 -3.54
C ALA A 9 16.61 19.08 -3.66
N GLU A 10 17.80 19.31 -4.21
CA GLU A 10 18.30 20.68 -4.47
C GLU A 10 17.48 21.39 -5.57
N GLU A 11 17.07 20.70 -6.63
CA GLU A 11 16.19 21.26 -7.66
C GLU A 11 14.83 21.68 -7.06
N VAL A 12 14.20 20.80 -6.27
CA VAL A 12 12.93 21.10 -5.57
C VAL A 12 13.09 22.26 -4.60
N LYS A 13 14.24 22.36 -3.91
CA LYS A 13 14.53 23.46 -3.00
C LYS A 13 14.63 24.81 -3.73
N ASN A 14 15.04 24.83 -4.99
CA ASN A 14 15.18 26.05 -5.79
C ASN A 14 13.89 26.47 -6.49
N LEU A 15 12.83 25.66 -6.48
CA LEU A 15 11.51 26.04 -6.97
C LEU A 15 10.94 27.23 -6.18
N ASP A 16 10.06 27.99 -6.82
CA ASP A 16 9.29 29.02 -6.12
C ASP A 16 8.27 28.39 -5.16
N LEU A 17 7.60 29.22 -4.35
CA LEU A 17 6.63 28.72 -3.38
C LEU A 17 5.42 28.04 -4.03
N VAL A 18 4.98 28.55 -5.18
CA VAL A 18 3.78 28.05 -5.87
C VAL A 18 4.04 26.64 -6.40
N ASP A 19 5.17 26.45 -7.07
CA ASP A 19 5.59 25.16 -7.61
C ASP A 19 5.86 24.16 -6.49
N LYS A 20 6.41 24.59 -5.35
CA LYS A 20 6.59 23.72 -4.17
C LYS A 20 5.27 23.24 -3.61
N VAL A 21 4.27 24.12 -3.50
CA VAL A 21 2.94 23.76 -3.00
C VAL A 21 2.27 22.80 -3.97
N PHE A 22 2.34 23.08 -5.28
CA PHE A 22 1.80 22.19 -6.30
C PHE A 22 2.47 20.81 -6.27
N LEU A 23 3.80 20.76 -6.16
CA LEU A 23 4.55 19.51 -6.09
C LEU A 23 4.18 18.70 -4.84
N LYS A 24 3.95 19.36 -3.70
CA LYS A 24 3.45 18.71 -2.48
C LYS A 24 2.10 18.04 -2.72
N GLU A 25 1.14 18.75 -3.31
CA GLU A 25 -0.19 18.18 -3.62
C GLU A 25 -0.10 17.01 -4.60
N LEU A 26 0.80 17.11 -5.59
CA LEU A 26 1.04 16.05 -6.56
C LEU A 26 1.60 14.79 -5.88
N PHE A 27 2.59 14.93 -4.99
CA PHE A 27 3.11 13.81 -4.21
C PHE A 27 2.05 13.18 -3.31
N GLU A 28 1.22 13.98 -2.64
CA GLU A 28 0.12 13.47 -1.83
C GLU A 28 -0.84 12.61 -2.65
N LYS A 29 -1.19 13.07 -3.86
CA LYS A 29 -2.02 12.29 -4.79
C LYS A 29 -1.37 10.98 -5.19
N TRP A 30 -0.09 10.99 -5.56
CA TRP A 30 0.62 9.76 -5.95
C TRP A 30 0.71 8.74 -4.82
N ILE A 31 1.01 9.19 -3.60
CA ILE A 31 1.03 8.33 -2.41
C ILE A 31 -0.34 7.68 -2.17
N ILE A 32 -1.44 8.41 -2.40
CA ILE A 32 -2.80 7.86 -2.27
C ILE A 32 -3.05 6.77 -3.31
N GLU A 33 -2.66 6.98 -4.56
CA GLU A 33 -2.85 5.97 -5.61
C GLU A 33 -1.98 4.72 -5.35
N GLU A 34 -0.73 4.87 -4.96
CA GLU A 34 0.15 3.74 -4.58
C GLU A 34 -0.46 2.91 -3.44
N LYS A 35 -1.05 3.57 -2.42
CA LYS A 35 -1.76 2.88 -1.33
C LYS A 35 -2.99 2.13 -1.85
N ARG A 36 -3.74 2.69 -2.80
CA ARG A 36 -4.91 2.02 -3.39
C ARG A 36 -4.50 0.79 -4.20
N GLU A 37 -3.42 0.88 -4.96
CA GLU A 37 -2.86 -0.26 -5.69
C GLU A 37 -2.43 -1.37 -4.72
N LEU A 38 -1.77 -1.03 -3.62
CA LEU A 38 -1.38 -1.99 -2.60
C LEU A 38 -2.60 -2.68 -1.96
N ILE A 39 -3.63 -1.90 -1.60
CA ILE A 39 -4.89 -2.44 -1.06
C ILE A 39 -5.54 -3.40 -2.07
N LYS A 40 -5.62 -2.99 -3.34
CA LYS A 40 -6.18 -3.81 -4.41
C LYS A 40 -5.43 -5.13 -4.56
N LYS A 41 -4.10 -5.07 -4.60
CA LYS A 41 -3.25 -6.27 -4.67
C LYS A 41 -3.52 -7.22 -3.51
N HIS A 42 -3.52 -6.72 -2.27
CA HIS A 42 -3.80 -7.57 -1.10
C HIS A 42 -5.21 -8.15 -1.11
N ALA A 43 -6.21 -7.40 -1.60
CA ALA A 43 -7.57 -7.90 -1.74
C ALA A 43 -7.66 -9.03 -2.78
N GLU A 44 -6.98 -8.89 -3.92
CA GLU A 44 -6.90 -9.92 -4.96
C GLU A 44 -6.20 -11.18 -4.45
N GLU A 45 -5.08 -11.03 -3.74
CA GLU A 45 -4.36 -12.13 -3.09
C GLU A 45 -5.24 -12.85 -2.07
N SER A 46 -5.88 -12.10 -1.17
CA SER A 46 -6.79 -12.67 -0.15
C SER A 46 -7.98 -13.40 -0.77
N LEU A 47 -8.55 -12.84 -1.85
CA LEU A 47 -9.66 -13.48 -2.57
C LEU A 47 -9.21 -14.78 -3.24
N ASN A 48 -8.00 -14.81 -3.81
CA ASN A 48 -7.45 -16.01 -4.41
C ASN A 48 -7.18 -17.09 -3.36
N GLU A 49 -6.64 -16.72 -2.20
CA GLU A 49 -6.42 -17.64 -1.09
C GLU A 49 -7.72 -18.20 -0.50
N TYR A 50 -8.77 -17.38 -0.44
CA TYR A 50 -10.10 -17.84 -0.08
C TYR A 50 -10.65 -18.84 -1.11
N LYS A 51 -10.57 -18.51 -2.40
CA LYS A 51 -11.01 -19.40 -3.49
C LYS A 51 -10.23 -20.71 -3.53
N SER A 52 -8.93 -20.69 -3.23
CA SER A 52 -8.09 -21.89 -3.17
C SER A 52 -8.26 -22.68 -1.86
N GLY A 53 -9.11 -22.21 -0.94
CA GLY A 53 -9.36 -22.85 0.36
C GLY A 53 -8.22 -22.74 1.36
N LYS A 54 -7.21 -21.89 1.09
CA LYS A 54 -6.09 -21.60 2.02
C LYS A 54 -6.56 -20.75 3.19
N ILE A 55 -7.48 -19.83 2.94
CA ILE A 55 -8.16 -19.04 3.97
C ILE A 55 -9.63 -19.42 3.98
N LYS A 56 -10.21 -19.58 5.17
CA LYS A 56 -11.64 -19.83 5.36
C LYS A 56 -12.20 -18.86 6.39
N PHE A 57 -13.39 -18.34 6.13
CA PHE A 57 -14.14 -17.64 7.16
C PHE A 57 -14.68 -18.67 8.15
N SER A 58 -14.28 -18.55 9.42
CA SER A 58 -14.72 -19.42 10.51
C SER A 58 -15.03 -18.60 11.74
N SER A 59 -15.78 -19.17 12.68
CA SER A 59 -16.06 -18.52 13.96
C SER A 59 -14.91 -18.75 14.95
N VAL A 60 -14.73 -17.83 15.91
CA VAL A 60 -13.73 -17.99 16.99
C VAL A 60 -13.93 -19.31 17.75
N LYS A 61 -15.19 -19.75 17.90
CA LYS A 61 -15.53 -21.04 18.52
C LYS A 61 -14.96 -22.22 17.73
N ASN A 62 -15.06 -22.19 16.40
CA ASN A 62 -14.53 -23.24 15.52
C ASN A 62 -13.00 -23.22 15.50
N LEU A 63 -12.38 -22.02 15.49
CA LEU A 63 -10.93 -21.87 15.58
C LEU A 63 -10.37 -22.47 16.88
N LYS A 64 -11.05 -22.25 18.01
CA LYS A 64 -10.64 -22.81 19.30
C LYS A 64 -10.66 -24.35 19.28
N LYS A 65 -11.63 -24.96 18.59
CA LYS A 65 -11.67 -26.42 18.41
C LYS A 65 -10.51 -26.91 17.55
N GLU A 66 -10.26 -26.26 16.43
CA GLU A 66 -9.14 -26.62 15.53
C GLU A 66 -7.77 -26.41 16.18
N ILE A 67 -7.60 -25.51 17.16
CA ILE A 67 -6.29 -25.27 17.79
C ILE A 67 -6.07 -26.12 19.05
N TYR A 68 -7.12 -26.33 19.86
CA TYR A 68 -6.98 -26.91 21.21
C TYR A 68 -7.61 -28.30 21.37
N GLU A 69 -8.45 -28.75 20.44
CA GLU A 69 -9.15 -30.05 20.52
C GLU A 69 -8.67 -31.05 19.44
N HIS A 70 -7.52 -30.80 18.82
CA HIS A 70 -6.81 -31.79 17.98
C HIS A 70 -6.02 -32.80 18.82
#